data_AF-A0A1B8FC55-F1
#
_entry.id   AF-A0A1B8FC55-F1
#
_cell.length_a   1.000
_cell.length_b   1.000
_cell.length_c   1.000
_cell.angle_alpha   90.00
_cell.angle_beta   90.00
_cell.angle_gamma   90.00
#
_symmetry.space_group_name_H-M   'P 1'
#
loop_
_entity.id
_entity.type
_entity.pdbx_description
1 polymer ?
#
loop_
_entity_poly.entity_id
_entity_poly.type
_entity_poly.pdbx_seq_one_letter_code
_entity_poly.pdbx_strand_id
1 'polypeptide(L)' 'KLSQAQNRTRNQLKRAGIDARKQEKARKKSLAQLTKLGLPIPLELADLITDPEADSGGQYESASEGRRGSGHKSESEWE' A
#
# COMPACT_ATOMS: atom_id res chain seq x y z
N LYS A 1 7.84 23.09 -18.58
CA LYS A 1 8.15 21.71 -19.03
C LYS A 1 8.79 20.85 -17.93
N LEU A 2 9.80 21.34 -17.19
CA LEU A 2 10.44 20.60 -16.07
C LEU A 2 9.47 20.18 -14.93
N SER A 3 8.54 21.05 -14.52
CA SER A 3 7.59 20.77 -13.42
C SER A 3 6.65 19.57 -13.70
N GLN A 4 6.17 19.41 -14.93
CA GLN A 4 5.30 18.27 -15.28
C GLN A 4 6.04 16.93 -15.24
N ALA A 5 7.31 16.91 -15.65
CA ALA A 5 8.12 15.69 -15.61
C ALA A 5 8.37 15.25 -14.16
N GLN A 6 8.73 16.20 -13.28
CA GLN A 6 8.93 15.92 -11.85
C GLN A 6 7.66 15.41 -11.16
N ASN A 7 6.50 16.00 -11.48
CA ASN A 7 5.23 15.55 -10.90
C ASN A 7 4.84 14.15 -11.38
N ARG A 8 5.15 13.79 -12.63
CA ARG A 8 4.94 12.42 -13.14
C ARG A 8 5.82 11.41 -12.40
N THR A 9 7.10 11.71 -12.21
CA THR A 9 8.03 10.84 -11.47
C THR A 9 7.59 10.63 -10.02
N ARG A 10 7.20 11.69 -9.32
CA ARG A 10 6.67 11.59 -7.95
C ARG A 10 5.41 10.74 -7.86
N ASN A 11 4.48 10.91 -8.79
CA ASN A 11 3.25 10.12 -8.82
C ASN A 11 3.51 8.64 -9.13
N GLN A 12 4.51 8.33 -9.97
CA GLN A 12 4.90 6.95 -10.24
C GLN A 12 5.53 6.29 -9.01
N LEU A 13 6.43 7.00 -8.33
CA LEU A 13 7.04 6.54 -7.09
C LEU A 13 5.97 6.27 -6.02
N LYS A 14 5.02 7.20 -5.86
CA LYS A 14 3.91 7.04 -4.92
C LYS A 14 3.03 5.83 -5.23
N ARG A 15 2.74 5.58 -6.51
CA ARG A 15 1.99 4.39 -6.93
C ARG A 15 2.74 3.12 -6.61
N ALA A 16 4.02 3.07 -6.96
CA ALA A 16 4.88 1.92 -6.66
C ALA A 16 4.94 1.64 -5.16
N GLY A 17 5.03 2.67 -4.31
CA GLY A 17 4.99 2.50 -2.86
C GLY A 17 3.65 1.99 -2.32
N ILE A 18 2.54 2.51 -2.85
CA ILE A 18 1.19 2.00 -2.50
C ILE A 18 1.05 0.52 -2.85
N ASP A 19 1.51 0.12 -4.04
CA ASP A 19 1.41 -1.26 -4.50
C ASP A 19 2.33 -2.19 -3.67
N ALA A 20 3.55 -1.75 -3.35
CA ALA A 20 4.45 -2.46 -2.44
C ALA A 20 3.81 -2.69 -1.06
N ARG A 21 3.19 -1.66 -0.46
CA ARG A 21 2.49 -1.77 0.83
C ARG A 21 1.29 -2.73 0.76
N LYS A 22 0.54 -2.75 -0.35
CA LYS A 22 -0.57 -3.70 -0.55
C LYS A 22 -0.06 -5.12 -0.67
N GLN A 23 1.01 -5.33 -1.43
CA GLN A 23 1.62 -6.63 -1.62
C GLN A 23 2.19 -7.17 -0.30
N GLU A 24 2.85 -6.33 0.50
CA GLU A 24 3.36 -6.71 1.83
C GLU A 24 2.23 -7.05 2.80
N LYS A 25 1.10 -6.32 2.76
CA LYS A 25 -0.09 -6.68 3.54
C LYS A 25 -0.67 -8.03 3.11
N ALA A 26 -0.71 -8.30 1.81
CA ALA A 26 -1.17 -9.60 1.30
C ALA A 26 -0.23 -10.73 1.75
N ARG A 27 1.08 -10.53 1.65
CA ARG A 27 2.11 -11.46 2.14
C ARG A 27 1.91 -11.79 3.62
N LYS A 28 1.80 -10.76 4.47
CA LYS A 28 1.55 -10.92 5.92
C LYS A 28 0.25 -11.65 6.23
N LYS A 29 -0.82 -11.37 5.47
CA LYS A 29 -2.11 -12.06 5.64
C LYS A 29 -2.00 -13.54 5.32
N SER A 30 -1.35 -13.90 4.21
CA SER A 30 -1.11 -15.30 3.83
C SER A 30 -0.22 -16.01 4.85
N LEU A 31 0.85 -15.36 5.31
CA LEU A 31 1.69 -15.89 6.39
C LEU A 31 0.90 -16.16 7.66
N ALA A 32 0.08 -15.22 8.12
CA ALA A 32 -0.73 -15.41 9.30
C ALA A 32 -1.70 -16.59 9.15
N GLN A 33 -2.26 -16.81 7.95
CA GLN A 33 -3.10 -17.97 7.66
C GLN A 33 -2.31 -19.27 7.71
N LEU A 34 -1.13 -19.34 7.10
CA LEU A 34 -0.27 -20.52 7.13
C LEU A 34 0.18 -20.88 8.55
N THR A 35 0.62 -19.88 9.31
CA THR A 35 0.98 -20.05 10.73
C THR A 35 -0.21 -20.54 11.54
N LYS A 36 -1.42 -20.01 11.30
CA LYS A 36 -2.64 -20.47 11.97
C LYS A 36 -3.00 -21.91 11.62
N LEU A 37 -2.74 -22.33 10.39
CA LEU A 37 -2.96 -23.71 9.92
C LEU A 37 -1.81 -24.66 10.29
N GLY A 38 -0.74 -24.16 10.91
CA GLY A 38 0.45 -24.95 11.23
C GLY A 38 1.20 -25.43 9.98
N LEU A 39 1.00 -24.77 8.84
CA LEU A 39 1.61 -25.14 7.56
C LEU A 39 3.00 -24.51 7.42
N PRO A 40 3.94 -25.19 6.74
CA PRO A 40 5.25 -24.64 6.46
C PRO A 40 5.13 -23.39 5.60
N ILE A 41 5.97 -22.40 5.87
CA ILE A 41 6.00 -21.12 5.15
C ILE A 41 6.74 -21.32 3.80
N PRO A 42 6.11 -21.02 2.66
CA PRO A 42 6.76 -21.00 1.35
C PRO A 42 7.88 -19.96 1.28
N LEU A 43 8.96 -20.29 0.56
CA LEU A 43 10.11 -19.40 0.38
C LEU A 43 9.74 -18.06 -0.28
N GLU A 44 8.76 -18.05 -1.20
CA GLU A 44 8.27 -16.82 -1.85
C GLU A 44 7.65 -15.81 -0.87
N LEU A 45 7.17 -16.27 0.29
CA LEU A 45 6.64 -15.41 1.34
C LEU A 45 7.72 -15.01 2.36
N ALA A 46 8.95 -15.53 2.27
CA ALA A 46 10.04 -15.16 3.16
C ALA A 46 10.60 -13.77 2.81
N ASP A 47 10.58 -13.41 1.53
CA ASP A 47 11.10 -12.13 1.05
C ASP A 47 10.23 -10.95 1.49
N LEU A 48 10.90 -9.96 2.08
CA LEU A 48 10.30 -8.69 2.46
C LEU A 48 10.12 -7.83 1.20
N ILE A 49 8.94 -7.22 1.05
CA ILE A 49 8.71 -6.27 -0.04
C ILE A 49 9.19 -4.89 0.41
N THR A 50 10.30 -4.44 -0.19
CA THR A 50 10.84 -3.08 0.05
C THR A 50 9.92 -2.03 -0.59
N ASP A 51 9.51 -1.03 0.20
CA ASP A 51 8.72 0.09 -0.29
C ASP A 51 9.64 1.13 -0.98
N PRO A 52 9.54 1.33 -2.30
CA PRO A 52 10.38 2.28 -3.02
C PRO A 52 10.13 3.75 -2.62
N GLU A 53 8.97 4.07 -2.03
CA GLU A 53 8.71 5.41 -1.49
C GLU A 53 9.47 5.61 -0.17
N ALA A 54 9.58 4.57 0.66
CA ALA A 54 10.28 4.63 1.94
C ALA A 54 11.81 4.76 1.78
N ASP A 55 12.37 4.12 0.76
CA ASP A 55 13.81 4.17 0.46
C ASP A 55 14.23 5.51 -0.18
N SER A 56 13.30 6.22 -0.81
CA SER A 56 13.57 7.48 -1.52
C SER A 56 13.87 8.69 -0.63
N GLY A 57 14.04 8.50 0.69
CA GLY A 57 14.40 9.57 1.62
C GLY A 57 13.41 10.74 1.61
N GLY A 58 12.15 10.44 1.26
CA GLY A 58 11.09 11.43 1.17
C GLY A 58 10.81 12.03 2.53
N GLN A 59 11.47 13.14 2.84
CA GLN A 59 11.03 14.10 3.84
C GLN A 59 9.62 14.58 3.46
N TYR A 60 8.61 13.80 3.77
CA TYR A 60 7.27 14.30 3.98
C TYR A 60 6.96 13.98 5.44
N GLU A 61 7.03 15.00 6.29
CA GLU A 61 6.51 14.87 7.64
C GLU A 61 5.06 14.41 7.58
N SER A 62 4.78 13.46 8.46
CA SER A 62 3.46 13.04 8.92
C SER A 62 2.42 14.16 8.91
N ALA A 63 1.40 14.01 8.07
CA ALA A 63 0.09 14.62 8.31
C ALA A 63 -1.00 13.79 7.60
N SER A 64 -1.50 12.76 8.28
CA SER A 64 -2.92 12.36 8.21
C SER A 64 -3.17 11.28 9.25
N GLU A 65 -3.09 11.73 10.49
CA GLU A 65 -3.86 11.21 11.59
C GLU A 65 -5.34 11.07 11.16
N GLY A 66 -5.84 9.83 11.14
CA GLY A 66 -7.24 9.57 11.41
C GLY A 66 -8.27 9.78 10.29
N ARG A 67 -9.08 8.72 10.14
CA ARG A 67 -10.53 8.79 9.95
C ARG A 67 -11.01 9.03 8.50
N ARG A 68 -11.38 7.94 7.83
CA ARG A 68 -12.80 7.56 7.63
C ARG A 68 -12.89 6.36 6.70
N GLY A 69 -13.47 5.26 7.21
CA GLY A 69 -14.04 4.23 6.34
C GLY A 69 -15.12 4.88 5.48
N SER A 70 -14.95 4.80 4.17
CA SER A 70 -16.03 5.10 3.23
C SER A 70 -16.87 3.82 3.14
N GLY A 71 -17.89 3.77 3.99
CA GLY A 71 -18.96 2.80 3.87
C GLY A 71 -19.68 3.03 2.55
N HIS A 72 -19.87 1.94 1.82
CA HIS A 72 -20.97 1.75 0.88
C HIS A 72 -22.24 2.47 1.38
N LYS A 73 -22.78 3.37 0.56
CA LYS A 73 -24.21 3.64 0.59
C LYS A 73 -24.68 3.85 -0.85
N SER A 74 -25.11 2.74 -1.44
CA SER A 74 -26.01 2.71 -2.59
C SER A 74 -27.32 3.42 -2.24
N GLU A 75 -27.95 4.01 -3.26
CA GLU A 75 -29.41 4.25 -3.38
C GLU A 75 -30.00 5.31 -2.42
N SER A 76 -30.90 6.22 -2.80
CA SER A 76 -31.84 6.31 -3.93
C SER A 76 -32.20 7.79 -4.20
N GLU A 77 -32.77 8.00 -5.38
CA GLU A 77 -33.74 9.05 -5.80
C GLU A 77 -34.44 9.80 -4.67
N TRP A 78 -34.65 11.12 -4.84
CA TRP A 78 -35.98 11.76 -4.88
C TRP A 78 -35.88 13.13 -5.58
N GLU A 79 -36.68 13.28 -6.62
CA GLU A 79 -37.34 14.48 -7.21
C GLU A 79 -36.56 15.76 -7.55
#